data_AF-A0AAJ1NE96-F1
#
_entry.id   AF-A0AAJ1NE96-F1
#
_cell.length_a   1.000
_cell.length_b   1.000
_cell.length_c   1.000
_cell.angle_alpha   90.00
_cell.angle_beta   90.00
_cell.angle_gamma   90.00
#
_symmetry.space_group_name_H-M   'P 1'
#
loop_
_entity.id
_entity.type
_entity.pdbx_description
1 polymer ?
#
loop_
_entity_poly.entity_id
_entity_poly.type
_entity_poly.pdbx_seq_one_letter_code
_entity_poly.pdbx_strand_id
1 'polypeptide(L)'
;MKETLLIYTSSKQAKAEKIKTILQEQYEVRIIGDQETKQTIGYLFQLPGFTENTKDENTSFAFDMMILPIMKHEEINALSKQLRDQDLDIERKAMLTEHNRHWTLAALLKEVDEEHTYFMKRNELGYLIQDLMKIDPASLPEVEAVTFKKMLVDAYDVLQEQKSIVEDFQNHYNALQKHFGHHLKK
;
A
#
# COMPACT_ATOMS: atom_id res chain seq x y z
N MET A 1 -4.50 -29.46 -6.72
CA MET A 1 -3.25 -28.69 -6.88
C MET A 1 -3.41 -27.44 -6.01
N LYS A 2 -2.40 -27.04 -5.25
CA LYS A 2 -2.49 -25.82 -4.43
C LYS A 2 -2.28 -24.62 -5.35
N GLU A 3 -3.01 -23.53 -5.10
CA GLU A 3 -2.75 -22.27 -5.80
C GLU A 3 -1.40 -21.70 -5.38
N THR A 4 -0.68 -21.07 -6.30
CA THR A 4 0.62 -20.45 -6.01
C THR A 4 0.44 -19.09 -5.35
N LEU A 5 1.28 -18.78 -4.37
CA LEU A 5 1.37 -17.48 -3.72
C LEU A 5 2.84 -17.06 -3.68
N LEU A 6 3.13 -15.82 -4.08
CA LEU A 6 4.49 -15.29 -4.06
C LEU A 6 4.67 -14.34 -2.88
N ILE A 7 5.83 -14.42 -2.25
CA ILE A 7 6.27 -13.47 -1.21
C ILE A 7 7.57 -12.84 -1.69
N TYR A 8 7.51 -11.55 -2.00
CA TYR A 8 8.70 -10.74 -2.26
C TYR A 8 9.26 -10.20 -0.94
N THR A 9 10.57 -10.36 -0.75
CA THR A 9 11.32 -9.70 0.33
C THR A 9 12.76 -9.44 -0.11
N SER A 10 13.29 -8.25 0.20
CA SER A 10 14.68 -7.87 -0.09
C SER A 10 15.67 -8.20 1.05
N SER A 11 15.17 -8.41 2.28
CA SER A 11 16.04 -8.51 3.47
C SER A 11 15.47 -9.30 4.65
N LYS A 12 14.15 -9.57 4.71
CA LYS A 12 13.48 -10.19 5.87
C LYS A 12 13.12 -11.64 5.62
N GLN A 13 14.12 -12.42 5.19
CA GLN A 13 13.93 -13.84 4.83
C GLN A 13 13.30 -14.66 5.96
N ALA A 14 13.64 -14.41 7.23
CA ALA A 14 13.05 -15.12 8.37
C ALA A 14 11.54 -14.91 8.53
N LYS A 15 11.02 -13.70 8.23
CA LYS A 15 9.57 -13.43 8.26
C LYS A 15 8.87 -14.19 7.13
N ALA A 16 9.43 -14.13 5.92
CA ALA A 16 8.90 -14.83 4.75
C ALA A 16 8.85 -16.35 4.97
N GLU A 17 9.89 -16.95 5.57
CA GLU A 17 9.91 -18.39 5.89
C GLU A 17 8.87 -18.79 6.95
N LYS A 18 8.61 -17.95 7.96
CA LYS A 18 7.52 -18.18 8.90
C LYS A 18 6.16 -18.15 8.21
N ILE A 19 5.92 -17.15 7.36
CA ILE A 19 4.68 -17.05 6.58
C ILE A 19 4.52 -18.28 5.68
N LYS A 20 5.58 -18.71 5.00
CA LYS A 20 5.59 -19.95 4.20
C LYS A 20 5.20 -21.15 5.05
N THR A 21 5.77 -21.29 6.24
CA THR A 21 5.46 -22.41 7.15
C THR A 21 3.98 -22.45 7.55
N ILE A 22 3.37 -21.29 7.75
CA ILE A 22 1.96 -21.15 8.13
C ILE A 22 1.01 -21.44 6.97
N LEU A 23 1.40 -21.04 5.75
CA LEU A 23 0.54 -21.07 4.57
C LEU A 23 0.78 -22.29 3.66
N GLN A 24 1.88 -23.03 3.82
CA GLN A 24 2.25 -24.16 2.95
C GLN A 24 1.20 -25.26 2.88
N GLU A 25 0.35 -25.43 3.89
CA GLU A 25 -0.74 -26.40 3.87
C GLU A 25 -1.89 -25.99 2.94
N GLN A 26 -2.05 -24.68 2.70
CA GLN A 26 -3.13 -24.10 1.90
C GLN A 26 -2.65 -23.73 0.49
N TYR A 27 -1.42 -23.24 0.35
CA TYR A 27 -0.87 -22.67 -0.88
C TYR A 27 0.50 -23.23 -1.21
N GLU A 28 0.86 -23.19 -2.48
CA GLU A 28 2.26 -23.32 -2.91
C GLU A 28 2.96 -21.97 -2.75
N VAL A 29 3.63 -21.79 -1.62
CA VAL A 29 4.27 -20.51 -1.27
C VAL A 29 5.70 -20.47 -1.80
N ARG A 30 5.98 -19.48 -2.65
CA ARG A 30 7.32 -19.21 -3.19
C ARG A 30 7.83 -17.88 -2.70
N ILE A 31 9.03 -17.90 -2.13
CA ILE A 31 9.74 -16.69 -1.69
C ILE A 31 10.65 -16.28 -2.85
N ILE A 32 10.59 -15.01 -3.20
CA ILE A 32 11.31 -14.38 -4.31
C ILE A 32 11.99 -13.10 -3.80
N GLY A 33 13.06 -12.67 -4.45
CA GLY A 33 13.82 -11.49 -4.05
C GLY A 33 14.17 -10.59 -5.23
N ASP A 34 15.21 -9.79 -5.04
CA ASP A 34 15.61 -8.76 -6.01
C ASP A 34 16.06 -9.37 -7.35
N GLN A 35 16.56 -10.60 -7.36
CA GLN A 35 17.05 -11.28 -8.57
C GLN A 35 15.93 -11.65 -9.55
N GLU A 36 14.70 -11.71 -9.05
CA GLU A 36 13.50 -12.03 -9.80
C GLU A 36 12.74 -10.80 -10.28
N THR A 37 13.21 -9.59 -9.95
CA THR A 37 12.47 -8.34 -10.24
C THR A 37 12.31 -8.04 -11.72
N LYS A 38 13.23 -8.52 -12.55
CA LYS A 38 13.14 -8.53 -14.01
C LYS A 38 12.12 -9.49 -14.60
N GLN A 39 11.75 -10.53 -13.84
CA GLN A 39 10.88 -11.58 -14.33
C GLN A 39 9.45 -11.09 -14.44
N THR A 40 8.70 -11.63 -15.39
CA THR A 40 7.27 -11.35 -15.48
C THR A 40 6.51 -12.07 -14.38
N ILE A 41 5.42 -11.49 -13.91
CA ILE A 41 4.55 -12.14 -12.91
C ILE A 41 4.06 -13.50 -13.43
N GLY A 42 3.68 -13.61 -14.71
CA GLY A 42 3.26 -14.88 -15.30
C GLY A 42 4.35 -15.95 -15.28
N TYR A 43 5.63 -15.59 -15.52
CA TYR A 43 6.74 -16.52 -15.38
C TYR A 43 6.92 -16.95 -13.91
N LEU A 44 6.84 -15.99 -12.98
CA LEU A 44 6.97 -16.29 -11.54
C LEU A 44 5.83 -17.18 -11.02
N PHE A 45 4.65 -17.11 -11.61
CA PHE A 45 3.53 -18.03 -11.37
C PHE A 45 3.56 -19.31 -12.24
N GLN A 46 4.59 -19.50 -13.07
CA GLN A 46 4.74 -20.65 -13.98
C GLN A 46 3.56 -20.82 -14.95
N LEU A 47 2.97 -19.70 -15.39
CA LEU A 47 1.86 -19.72 -16.33
C LEU A 47 2.34 -20.17 -17.73
N PRO A 48 1.52 -20.94 -18.49
CA PRO A 48 1.84 -21.32 -19.85
C PRO A 48 2.11 -20.10 -20.76
N GLY A 49 3.15 -20.20 -21.58
CA GLY A 49 3.52 -19.14 -22.53
C GLY A 49 4.41 -18.03 -21.96
N PHE A 50 4.78 -18.10 -20.67
CA PHE A 50 5.74 -17.20 -20.06
C PHE A 50 7.11 -17.87 -19.91
N THR A 51 8.16 -17.17 -20.31
CA THR A 51 9.54 -17.65 -20.25
C THR A 51 10.40 -16.71 -19.43
N GLU A 52 11.56 -17.22 -19.00
CA GLU A 52 12.53 -16.44 -18.25
C GLU A 52 12.98 -15.21 -19.03
N ASN A 53 13.06 -14.08 -18.34
CA ASN A 53 13.70 -12.87 -18.83
C ASN A 53 15.21 -12.93 -18.50
N THR A 54 16.03 -12.92 -19.56
CA THR A 54 17.48 -13.09 -19.46
C THR A 54 18.25 -11.77 -19.33
N LYS A 55 17.56 -10.62 -19.38
CA LYS A 55 18.20 -9.31 -19.16
C LYS A 55 18.80 -9.22 -17.75
N ASP A 56 19.85 -8.43 -17.58
CA ASP A 56 20.46 -8.21 -16.26
C ASP A 56 20.01 -6.86 -15.69
N GLU A 57 18.73 -6.78 -15.30
CA GLU A 57 18.06 -5.55 -14.87
C GLU A 57 17.26 -5.82 -13.59
N ASN A 58 17.94 -5.86 -12.45
CA ASN A 58 17.30 -6.08 -11.15
C ASN A 58 17.18 -4.77 -10.36
N THR A 59 16.07 -4.59 -9.66
CA THR A 59 15.78 -3.42 -8.82
C THR A 59 15.49 -3.90 -7.40
N SER A 60 16.02 -3.21 -6.39
CA SER A 60 15.73 -3.53 -4.99
C SER A 60 14.64 -2.62 -4.42
N PHE A 61 13.76 -3.18 -3.59
CA PHE A 61 12.68 -2.46 -2.92
C PHE A 61 12.77 -2.67 -1.40
N ALA A 62 12.56 -1.60 -0.64
CA ALA A 62 12.71 -1.60 0.81
C ALA A 62 11.43 -2.02 1.57
N PHE A 63 10.60 -2.88 0.98
CA PHE A 63 9.37 -3.39 1.57
C PHE A 63 9.14 -4.86 1.19
N ASP A 64 8.31 -5.54 1.98
CA ASP A 64 7.82 -6.88 1.65
C ASP A 64 6.49 -6.76 0.89
N MET A 65 6.22 -7.69 -0.03
CA MET A 65 4.95 -7.76 -0.75
C MET A 65 4.47 -9.20 -0.89
N MET A 66 3.16 -9.39 -0.84
CA MET A 66 2.51 -10.66 -1.16
C MET A 66 1.74 -10.56 -2.48
N ILE A 67 1.98 -11.49 -3.39
CA ILE A 67 1.24 -11.60 -4.65
C ILE A 67 0.39 -12.85 -4.59
N LEU A 68 -0.91 -12.63 -4.62
CA LEU A 68 -1.95 -13.62 -4.39
C LEU A 68 -2.46 -14.16 -5.72
N PRO A 69 -2.89 -15.43 -5.79
CA PRO A 69 -3.67 -15.92 -6.91
C PRO A 69 -5.04 -15.21 -6.95
N ILE A 70 -5.86 -15.51 -7.96
CA ILE A 70 -7.23 -15.00 -7.99
C ILE A 70 -7.99 -15.64 -6.82
N MET A 71 -8.34 -14.82 -5.83
CA MET A 71 -9.04 -15.23 -4.62
C MET A 71 -10.22 -14.30 -4.35
N LYS A 72 -11.20 -14.79 -3.59
CA LYS A 72 -12.33 -13.97 -3.14
C LYS A 72 -11.89 -13.05 -2.00
N HIS A 73 -12.62 -11.96 -1.82
CA HIS A 73 -12.31 -10.98 -0.78
C HIS A 73 -12.30 -11.59 0.64
N GLU A 74 -13.21 -12.53 0.91
CA GLU A 74 -13.30 -13.22 2.20
C GLU A 74 -12.06 -14.08 2.48
N GLU A 75 -11.50 -14.71 1.45
CA GLU A 75 -10.29 -15.54 1.54
C GLU A 75 -9.06 -14.67 1.83
N ILE A 76 -8.94 -13.52 1.14
CA ILE A 76 -7.87 -12.54 1.37
C ILE A 76 -7.95 -11.99 2.81
N ASN A 77 -9.16 -11.70 3.30
CA ASN A 77 -9.36 -11.21 4.66
C ASN A 77 -9.03 -12.27 5.71
N ALA A 78 -9.42 -13.52 5.49
CA ALA A 78 -9.09 -14.64 6.37
C ALA A 78 -7.57 -14.87 6.42
N LEU A 79 -6.90 -14.87 5.27
CA LEU A 79 -5.44 -14.98 5.17
C LEU A 79 -4.76 -13.83 5.91
N SER A 80 -5.18 -12.59 5.66
CA SER A 80 -4.60 -11.40 6.31
C SER A 80 -4.79 -11.43 7.82
N LYS A 81 -5.96 -11.88 8.29
CA LYS A 81 -6.22 -12.09 9.72
C LYS A 81 -5.30 -13.16 10.31
N GLN A 82 -5.16 -14.32 9.65
CA GLN A 82 -4.30 -15.41 10.10
C GLN A 82 -2.83 -14.97 10.26
N LEU A 83 -2.34 -14.09 9.37
CA LEU A 83 -0.99 -13.53 9.48
C LEU A 83 -0.88 -12.47 10.57
N ARG A 84 -1.87 -11.58 10.68
CA ARG A 84 -1.89 -10.53 11.71
C ARG A 84 -1.96 -11.11 13.12
N ASP A 85 -2.73 -12.17 13.34
CA ASP A 85 -2.84 -12.86 14.63
C ASP A 85 -1.50 -13.47 15.09
N GLN A 86 -0.50 -13.55 14.18
CA GLN A 86 0.85 -14.03 14.45
C GLN A 86 1.93 -12.95 14.31
N ASP A 87 1.55 -11.67 14.17
CA ASP A 87 2.47 -10.54 13.95
C ASP A 87 3.33 -10.67 12.66
N LEU A 88 2.73 -11.26 11.62
CA LEU A 88 3.39 -11.53 10.34
C LEU A 88 2.73 -10.84 9.14
N ASP A 89 1.88 -9.83 9.38
CA ASP A 89 1.15 -9.16 8.30
C ASP A 89 2.09 -8.51 7.28
N ILE A 90 1.72 -8.58 6.00
CA ILE A 90 2.41 -7.91 4.89
C ILE A 90 1.46 -6.85 4.35
N GLU A 91 1.78 -5.58 4.55
CA GLU A 91 0.89 -4.46 4.21
C GLU A 91 0.57 -4.40 2.72
N ARG A 92 1.57 -4.60 1.85
CA ARG A 92 1.41 -4.53 0.40
C ARG A 92 0.99 -5.89 -0.15
N LYS A 93 -0.18 -5.92 -0.78
CA LYS A 93 -0.75 -7.12 -1.39
C LYS A 93 -1.26 -6.79 -2.79
N ALA A 94 -1.02 -7.68 -3.74
CA ALA A 94 -1.55 -7.59 -5.09
C ALA A 94 -2.17 -8.92 -5.52
N MET A 95 -3.25 -8.87 -6.29
CA MET A 95 -3.80 -10.08 -6.92
C MET A 95 -3.16 -10.28 -8.30
N LEU A 96 -2.90 -11.52 -8.68
CA LEU A 96 -2.63 -11.89 -10.05
C LEU A 96 -3.86 -11.59 -10.92
N THR A 97 -3.66 -10.88 -12.02
CA THR A 97 -4.71 -10.53 -12.97
C THR A 97 -4.25 -10.73 -14.41
N GLU A 98 -5.19 -10.74 -15.35
CA GLU A 98 -4.88 -10.73 -16.79
C GLU A 98 -4.03 -9.53 -17.22
N HIS A 99 -4.13 -8.41 -16.47
CA HIS A 99 -3.38 -7.21 -16.78
C HIS A 99 -1.92 -7.28 -16.30
N ASN A 100 -1.71 -7.65 -15.04
CA ASN A 100 -0.38 -7.61 -14.42
C ASN A 100 0.46 -8.87 -14.68
N ARG A 101 -0.11 -9.96 -15.19
CA ARG A 101 0.67 -11.18 -15.51
C ARG A 101 1.81 -10.91 -16.50
N HIS A 102 1.66 -9.90 -17.37
CA HIS A 102 2.68 -9.49 -18.34
C HIS A 102 3.67 -8.45 -17.81
N TRP A 103 3.43 -7.91 -16.62
CA TRP A 103 4.31 -6.94 -16.00
C TRP A 103 5.51 -7.63 -15.39
N THR A 104 6.63 -6.92 -15.31
CA THR A 104 7.75 -7.36 -14.48
C THR A 104 7.38 -7.24 -13.00
N LEU A 105 8.01 -8.04 -12.15
CA LEU A 105 7.87 -7.92 -10.71
C LEU A 105 8.24 -6.50 -10.25
N ALA A 106 9.30 -5.89 -10.81
CA ALA A 106 9.67 -4.50 -10.51
C ALA A 106 8.55 -3.50 -10.82
N ALA A 107 7.86 -3.65 -11.96
CA ALA A 107 6.76 -2.77 -12.33
C ALA A 107 5.56 -2.91 -11.38
N LEU A 108 5.19 -4.14 -11.01
CA LEU A 108 4.13 -4.39 -10.05
C LEU A 108 4.49 -3.86 -8.65
N LEU A 109 5.72 -4.09 -8.20
CA LEU A 109 6.21 -3.61 -6.91
C LEU A 109 6.11 -2.08 -6.84
N LYS A 110 6.55 -1.39 -7.91
CA LYS A 110 6.47 0.06 -8.02
C LYS A 110 5.03 0.58 -7.98
N GLU A 111 4.14 0.03 -8.81
CA GLU A 111 2.74 0.47 -8.87
C GLU A 111 2.06 0.38 -7.50
N VAL A 112 2.18 -0.76 -6.83
CA VAL A 112 1.52 -0.97 -5.54
C VAL A 112 2.15 -0.13 -4.44
N ASP A 113 3.45 0.18 -4.53
CA ASP A 113 4.08 1.11 -3.59
C ASP A 113 3.61 2.56 -3.78
N GLU A 114 3.41 2.97 -5.04
CA GLU A 114 2.81 4.27 -5.39
C GLU A 114 1.36 4.36 -4.89
N GLU A 115 0.54 3.33 -5.13
CA GLU A 115 -0.83 3.24 -4.60
C GLU A 115 -0.84 3.26 -3.07
N HIS A 116 0.04 2.49 -2.43
CA HIS A 116 0.13 2.45 -0.98
C HIS A 116 0.50 3.82 -0.40
N THR A 117 1.50 4.49 -0.97
CA THR A 117 1.91 5.84 -0.57
C THR A 117 0.78 6.84 -0.76
N TYR A 118 0.07 6.76 -1.88
CA TYR A 118 -1.11 7.57 -2.17
C TYR A 118 -2.17 7.41 -1.08
N PHE A 119 -2.57 6.18 -0.78
CA PHE A 119 -3.60 5.91 0.23
C PHE A 119 -3.16 6.32 1.64
N MET A 120 -1.89 6.09 2.01
CA MET A 120 -1.34 6.57 3.28
C MET A 120 -1.49 8.08 3.42
N LYS A 121 -1.05 8.85 2.43
CA LYS A 121 -1.09 10.32 2.47
C LYS A 121 -2.50 10.89 2.43
N ARG A 122 -3.36 10.29 1.62
CA ARG A 122 -4.79 10.63 1.63
C ARG A 122 -5.43 10.37 2.99
N ASN A 123 -5.11 9.24 3.63
CA ASN A 123 -5.65 8.91 4.95
C ASN A 123 -5.10 9.83 6.05
N GLU A 124 -3.80 10.13 6.04
CA GLU A 124 -3.18 11.11 6.96
C GLU A 124 -3.90 12.46 6.90
N LEU A 125 -4.16 12.98 5.70
CA LEU A 125 -4.93 14.20 5.50
C LEU A 125 -6.37 14.05 6.00
N GLY A 126 -7.03 12.95 5.66
CA GLY A 126 -8.40 12.68 6.09
C GLY A 126 -8.56 12.65 7.61
N TYR A 127 -7.65 11.99 8.33
CA TYR A 127 -7.66 11.97 9.79
C TYR A 127 -7.42 13.36 10.38
N LEU A 128 -6.48 14.12 9.82
CA LEU A 128 -6.24 15.49 10.25
C LEU A 128 -7.48 16.38 10.08
N ILE A 129 -8.16 16.30 8.93
CA ILE A 129 -9.41 17.02 8.69
C ILE A 129 -10.48 16.60 9.70
N GLN A 130 -10.65 15.30 9.95
CA GLN A 130 -11.62 14.80 10.93
C GLN A 130 -11.35 15.31 12.35
N ASP A 131 -10.09 15.39 12.76
CA ASP A 131 -9.71 15.92 14.06
C ASP A 131 -9.93 17.43 14.15
N LEU A 132 -9.59 18.18 13.09
CA LEU A 132 -9.82 19.62 13.03
C LEU A 132 -11.33 19.95 13.00
N MET A 133 -12.16 19.16 12.33
CA MET A 133 -13.62 19.35 12.32
C MET A 133 -14.27 19.28 13.71
N LYS A 134 -13.58 18.74 14.72
CA LYS A 134 -14.06 18.73 16.12
C LYS A 134 -13.87 20.08 16.82
N ILE A 135 -13.07 20.98 16.26
CA ILE A 135 -12.85 22.33 16.80
C ILE A 135 -14.07 23.19 16.46
N ASP A 136 -14.70 23.77 17.46
CA ASP A 136 -15.75 24.77 17.25
C ASP A 136 -15.15 26.05 16.67
N PRO A 137 -15.50 26.47 15.44
CA PRO A 137 -14.96 27.68 14.85
C PRO A 137 -15.30 28.95 15.63
N ALA A 138 -16.37 28.95 16.45
CA ALA A 138 -16.72 30.08 17.31
C ALA A 138 -15.74 30.26 18.48
N SER A 139 -14.93 29.23 18.78
CA SER A 139 -13.88 29.30 19.80
C SER A 139 -12.58 29.96 19.30
N LEU A 140 -12.47 30.20 17.98
CA LEU A 140 -11.32 30.82 17.34
C LEU A 140 -11.53 32.34 17.16
N PRO A 141 -10.45 33.15 17.18
CA PRO A 141 -10.51 34.54 16.74
C PRO A 141 -11.11 34.67 15.33
N GLU A 142 -11.89 35.71 15.07
CA GLU A 142 -12.66 35.88 13.81
C GLU A 142 -11.80 35.70 12.55
N VAL A 143 -10.61 36.32 12.52
CA VAL A 143 -9.67 36.21 11.40
C VAL A 143 -9.17 34.77 11.23
N GLU A 144 -8.86 34.10 12.33
CA GLU A 144 -8.39 32.72 12.34
C GLU A 144 -9.49 31.74 11.93
N ALA A 145 -10.73 31.98 12.37
CA ALA A 145 -11.90 31.18 12.00
C ALA A 145 -12.20 31.22 10.49
N VAL A 146 -12.00 32.38 9.85
CA VAL A 146 -12.16 32.51 8.39
C VAL A 146 -11.07 31.72 7.66
N THR A 147 -9.80 31.87 8.06
CA THR A 147 -8.68 31.10 7.49
C THR A 147 -8.86 29.60 7.69
N PHE A 148 -9.31 29.19 8.88
CA PHE A 148 -9.57 27.81 9.24
C PHE A 148 -10.60 27.14 8.31
N LYS A 149 -11.76 27.78 8.14
CA LYS A 149 -12.82 27.27 7.25
C LYS A 149 -12.32 27.15 5.82
N LYS A 150 -11.59 28.16 5.32
CA LYS A 150 -11.05 28.13 3.96
C LYS A 150 -10.08 26.96 3.76
N MET A 151 -9.08 26.82 4.63
CA MET A 151 -8.08 25.76 4.51
C MET A 151 -8.69 24.36 4.66
N LEU A 152 -9.73 24.20 5.48
CA LEU A 152 -10.45 22.93 5.58
C LEU A 152 -11.22 22.58 4.31
N VAL A 153 -11.89 23.56 3.69
CA VAL A 153 -12.59 23.34 2.41
C VAL A 153 -11.59 22.97 1.32
N ASP A 154 -10.52 23.75 1.16
CA ASP A 154 -9.48 23.49 0.15
C ASP A 154 -8.89 22.08 0.31
N ALA A 155 -8.59 21.65 1.55
CA ALA A 155 -8.08 20.31 1.84
C ALA A 155 -9.11 19.20 1.61
N TYR A 156 -10.39 19.47 1.87
CA TYR A 156 -11.48 18.51 1.61
C TYR A 156 -11.69 18.31 0.11
N ASP A 157 -11.62 19.38 -0.69
CA ASP A 157 -11.75 19.32 -2.14
C ASP A 157 -10.64 18.44 -2.75
N VAL A 158 -9.38 18.65 -2.33
CA VAL A 158 -8.25 17.79 -2.72
C VAL A 158 -8.47 16.32 -2.32
N LEU A 159 -9.09 16.04 -1.17
CA LEU A 159 -9.36 14.66 -0.75
C LEU A 159 -10.42 13.94 -1.61
N GLN A 160 -11.32 14.71 -2.24
CA GLN A 160 -12.38 14.21 -3.13
C GLN A 160 -11.95 14.15 -4.60
N GLU A 161 -10.94 14.92 -4.99
CA GLU A 161 -10.46 14.95 -6.37
C GLU A 161 -9.74 13.66 -6.77
N GLN A 162 -10.29 12.95 -7.76
CA GLN A 162 -9.71 11.71 -8.27
C GLN A 162 -8.33 11.89 -8.93
N LYS A 163 -7.94 13.13 -9.25
CA LYS A 163 -6.66 13.47 -9.90
C LYS A 163 -5.60 14.02 -8.95
N SER A 164 -5.91 14.25 -7.68
CA SER A 164 -4.93 14.74 -6.73
C SER A 164 -3.77 13.77 -6.65
N ILE A 165 -2.56 14.29 -6.50
CA ILE A 165 -1.35 13.48 -6.37
C ILE A 165 -0.87 13.47 -4.91
N VAL A 166 0.08 12.57 -4.62
CA VAL A 166 0.71 12.45 -3.29
C VAL A 166 1.19 13.82 -2.75
N GLU A 167 1.74 14.66 -3.63
CA GLU A 167 2.23 15.98 -3.27
C GLU A 167 1.11 16.93 -2.80
N ASP A 168 -0.08 16.87 -3.42
CA ASP A 168 -1.21 17.71 -3.04
C ASP A 168 -1.67 17.39 -1.61
N PHE A 169 -1.80 16.10 -1.28
CA PHE A 169 -2.17 15.68 0.07
C PHE A 169 -1.13 16.13 1.10
N GLN A 170 0.15 15.94 0.81
CA GLN A 170 1.23 16.30 1.72
C GLN A 170 1.31 17.80 1.94
N ASN A 171 1.10 18.60 0.90
CA ASN A 171 1.10 20.06 0.98
C ASN A 171 -0.06 20.57 1.86
N HIS A 172 -1.28 20.05 1.67
CA HIS A 172 -2.44 20.42 2.48
C HIS A 172 -2.31 19.95 3.93
N TYR A 173 -1.79 18.74 4.13
CA TYR A 173 -1.48 18.22 5.47
C TYR A 173 -0.50 19.16 6.21
N ASN A 174 0.62 19.50 5.56
CA ASN A 174 1.64 20.38 6.16
C ASN A 174 1.09 21.77 6.47
N ALA A 175 0.26 22.33 5.58
CA ALA A 175 -0.37 23.62 5.79
C ALA A 175 -1.33 23.60 6.98
N LEU A 176 -2.25 22.63 7.04
CA LEU A 176 -3.18 22.48 8.17
C LEU A 176 -2.45 22.22 9.49
N GLN A 177 -1.45 21.34 9.50
CA GLN A 177 -0.70 21.02 10.70
C GLN A 177 0.10 22.21 11.23
N LYS A 178 0.72 23.00 10.34
CA LYS A 178 1.45 24.21 10.70
C LYS A 178 0.54 25.27 11.33
N HIS A 179 -0.65 25.47 10.76
CA HIS A 179 -1.56 26.52 11.21
C HIS A 179 -2.40 26.12 12.42
N PHE A 180 -2.89 24.88 12.47
CA PHE A 180 -3.89 24.45 13.45
C PHE A 180 -3.49 23.23 14.27
N GLY A 181 -2.33 22.62 14.02
CA GLY A 181 -1.87 21.45 14.77
C GLY A 181 -1.68 21.70 16.28
N HIS A 182 -1.51 22.96 16.69
CA HIS A 182 -1.45 23.32 18.11
C HIS A 182 -2.81 23.23 18.83
N HIS A 183 -3.92 23.32 18.09
CA HIS A 183 -5.28 23.18 18.63
C HIS A 183 -5.69 21.71 18.84
N LEU A 184 -4.98 20.78 18.20
CA LEU A 184 -5.22 19.33 18.31
C LEU A 184 -4.60 18.71 19.56
N LYS A 185 -3.67 19.42 20.22
CA LYS A 185 -3.04 18.96 21.47
C LYS A 185 -3.86 19.43 22.67
N LYS A 186 -4.92 18.71 23.01
CA LYS A 186 -5.60 18.78 24.30
C LYS A 186 -5.98 17.38 24.79
#